data_AF-A0A5N9EDS4-F1
#
_entry.id   AF-A0A5N9EDS4-F1
#
_cell.length_a   1.000
_cell.length_b   1.000
_cell.length_c   1.000
_cell.angle_alpha   90.00
_cell.angle_beta   90.00
_cell.angle_gamma   90.00
#
_symmetry.space_group_name_H-M   'P 1'
#
loop_
_entity.id
_entity.type
_entity.pdbx_description
1 polymer ?
#
loop_
_entity_poly.entity_id
_entity_poly.type
_entity_poly.pdbx_seq_one_letter_code
_entity_poly.pdbx_strand_id
1 'polypeptide(L)' 'MTRLSELAQFLVKQPKGILAADESNATMDNRLLSIGLDGTEFRRKGWRELIFS' A
#
# COMPACT_ATOMS: atom_id res chain seq x y z
N MET A 1 -20.64 -0.13 21.79
CA MET A 1 -20.03 -0.97 20.75
C MET A 1 -18.57 -1.20 21.11
N THR A 2 -17.97 -2.32 20.74
CA THR A 2 -16.54 -2.54 20.97
C THR A 2 -15.74 -1.71 19.98
N ARG A 3 -14.54 -1.24 20.39
CA ARG A 3 -13.61 -0.44 19.55
C ARG A 3 -13.36 -1.07 18.16
N LEU A 4 -13.38 -2.41 18.06
CA LEU A 4 -13.22 -3.14 16.80
C LEU A 4 -14.38 -2.91 15.82
N SER A 5 -15.61 -2.88 16.31
CA SER A 5 -16.80 -2.67 15.47
C SER A 5 -16.82 -1.28 14.85
N GLU A 6 -16.43 -0.26 15.63
CA GLU A 6 -16.36 1.13 15.16
C GLU A 6 -15.27 1.30 14.11
N LEU A 7 -14.10 0.70 14.32
CA LEU A 7 -13.00 0.72 13.35
C LEU A 7 -13.39 0.01 12.05
N ALA A 8 -14.02 -1.16 12.14
CA ALA A 8 -14.45 -1.90 10.95
C ALA A 8 -15.44 -1.09 10.11
N GLN A 9 -16.43 -0.45 10.75
CA GLN A 9 -17.39 0.44 10.06
C GLN A 9 -16.70 1.65 9.43
N PHE A 10 -15.69 2.22 10.09
CA PHE A 10 -14.92 3.33 9.54
C PHE A 10 -14.15 2.94 8.27
N LEU A 11 -13.52 1.77 8.26
CA LEU A 11 -12.73 1.27 7.11
C LEU A 11 -13.56 1.04 5.85
N VAL A 12 -14.84 0.68 5.99
CA VAL A 12 -15.75 0.35 4.87
C VAL A 12 -16.75 1.45 4.53
N LYS A 13 -16.60 2.65 5.11
CA LYS A 13 -17.53 3.76 4.93
C LYS A 13 -17.52 4.27 3.49
N GLN A 14 -18.66 4.24 2.79
CA GLN A 14 -18.77 4.83 1.46
C GLN A 14 -18.53 6.36 1.46
N PRO A 15 -17.90 6.92 0.40
CA PRO A 15 -17.40 6.26 -0.82
C PRO A 15 -15.94 5.74 -0.69
N LYS A 16 -15.45 5.46 0.53
CA LYS A 16 -14.07 5.04 0.79
C LYS A 16 -13.86 3.54 0.54
N GLY A 17 -12.61 3.17 0.33
CA GLY A 17 -12.13 1.79 0.25
C GLY A 17 -10.76 1.64 0.90
N ILE A 18 -10.18 0.45 0.76
CA ILE A 18 -8.86 0.11 1.30
C ILE A 18 -7.87 -0.02 0.14
N LEU A 19 -6.72 0.64 0.27
CA LEU A 19 -5.57 0.41 -0.59
C LEU A 19 -4.63 -0.62 0.06
N ALA A 20 -4.41 -1.75 -0.61
CA ALA A 20 -3.41 -2.72 -0.22
C ALA A 20 -2.04 -2.33 -0.80
N ALA A 21 -1.17 -1.73 0.03
CA ALA A 21 0.21 -1.32 -0.30
C ALA A 21 1.26 -2.13 0.51
N ASP A 22 0.88 -3.35 0.88
CA ASP A 22 1.61 -4.27 1.76
C ASP A 22 2.47 -5.29 0.98
N GLU A 23 2.85 -4.98 -0.26
CA GLU A 23 3.68 -5.90 -1.04
C GLU A 23 5.04 -6.14 -0.37
N SER A 24 5.42 -7.41 -0.26
CA SER A 24 6.76 -7.82 0.18
C SER A 24 7.83 -7.24 -0.75
N ASN A 25 9.08 -7.21 -0.28
CA ASN A 25 10.19 -6.72 -1.10
C ASN A 25 10.29 -7.47 -2.43
N ALA A 26 10.21 -8.81 -2.45
CA ALA A 26 10.27 -9.59 -3.68
C ALA A 26 9.13 -9.27 -4.65
N THR A 27 7.91 -9.09 -4.14
CA THR A 27 6.76 -8.72 -4.98
C THR A 27 6.92 -7.32 -5.55
N MET A 28 7.34 -6.35 -4.73
CA MET A 28 7.57 -4.97 -5.15
C MET A 28 8.70 -4.87 -6.17
N ASP A 29 9.79 -5.61 -5.97
CA ASP A 29 10.94 -5.63 -6.87
C ASP A 29 10.51 -6.16 -8.25
N ASN A 30 9.68 -7.20 -8.32
CA ASN A 30 9.10 -7.66 -9.59
C ASN A 30 8.24 -6.58 -10.28
N ARG A 31 7.49 -5.77 -9.51
CA ARG A 31 6.70 -4.67 -10.07
C ARG A 31 7.59 -3.57 -10.62
N LEU A 32 8.62 -3.17 -9.89
CA LEU A 32 9.59 -2.17 -10.33
C LEU A 32 10.38 -2.64 -11.56
N LEU A 33 10.80 -3.91 -11.58
CA LEU A 33 11.50 -4.49 -12.73
C LEU A 33 10.64 -4.50 -13.99
N SER A 34 9.33 -4.73 -13.87
CA SER A 34 8.41 -4.70 -15.01
C SER A 34 8.34 -3.35 -15.72
N ILE A 35 8.74 -2.27 -15.02
CA ILE A 35 8.83 -0.90 -15.55
C ILE A 35 10.28 -0.43 -15.73
N GLY A 36 11.25 -1.35 -15.71
CA GLY A 36 12.66 -1.06 -15.96
C GLY A 36 13.40 -0.40 -14.78
N LEU A 37 12.87 -0.50 -13.56
CA LEU A 37 13.49 0.03 -12.35
C LEU A 37 14.00 -1.10 -11.45
N ASP A 38 15.14 -0.89 -10.80
CA ASP A 38 15.70 -1.82 -9.82
C ASP A 38 14.90 -1.83 -8.50
N GLY A 39 14.97 -2.95 -7.80
CA GLY A 39 14.38 -3.14 -6.46
C GLY A 39 15.26 -2.58 -5.34
N THR A 40 15.65 -1.32 -5.39
CA THR A 40 16.37 -0.68 -4.26
C THR A 40 15.40 -0.17 -3.20
N GLU A 41 15.85 -0.11 -1.95
CA GLU A 41 15.06 0.44 -0.85
C GLU A 41 14.59 1.87 -1.12
N PHE A 42 15.45 2.69 -1.70
CA PHE A 42 15.12 4.06 -2.10
C PHE A 42 13.92 4.11 -3.05
N ARG A 43 13.88 3.26 -4.07
CA ARG A 43 12.76 3.21 -5.03
C ARG A 43 11.50 2.62 -4.40
N ARG A 44 11.62 1.60 -3.55
CA ARG A 44 10.47 1.05 -2.81
C ARG A 44 9.85 2.07 -1.85
N LYS A 45 10.68 2.88 -1.18
CA LYS A 45 10.25 3.98 -0.31
C LYS A 45 9.60 5.08 -1.13
N GLY A 46 10.26 5.54 -2.19
CA GLY A 46 9.74 6.58 -3.08
C GLY A 46 8.40 6.21 -3.72
N TRP A 47 8.23 4.94 -4.10
CA TRP A 47 6.95 4.43 -4.59
C TRP A 47 5.83 4.49 -3.53
N ARG A 48 6.12 4.10 -2.29
CA ARG A 48 5.15 4.21 -1.19
C ARG A 48 4.85 5.66 -0.83
N GLU A 49 5.85 6.52 -0.83
CA GLU A 49 5.65 7.96 -0.60
C GLU A 49 4.73 8.57 -1.66
N LEU A 50 4.91 8.22 -2.94
CA LEU A 50 4.03 8.66 -4.03
C LEU A 50 2.59 8.17 -3.87
N ILE A 51 2.38 6.96 -3.35
CA ILE A 51 1.03 6.42 -3.09
C ILE A 51 0.31 7.20 -1.99
N PHE A 52 1.04 7.66 -0.96
CA PHE A 52 0.46 8.27 0.24
C PHE A 52 0.51 9.81 0.25
N SER A 53 1.06 10.45 -0.78
CA SER A 53 1.15 11.90 -0.93
C SER A 53 -0.15 12.55 -1.38
#